data_AF-A0A087N650-F1
#
_entry.id   AF-A0A087N650-F1
#
_cell.length_a   1.000
_cell.length_b   1.000
_cell.length_c   1.000
_cell.angle_alpha   90.00
_cell.angle_beta   90.00
_cell.angle_gamma   90.00
#
_symmetry.space_group_name_H-M   'P 1'
#
loop_
_entity.id
_entity.type
_entity.pdbx_description
1 polymer ?
#
loop_
_entity_poly.entity_id
_entity_poly.type
_entity_poly.pdbx_seq_one_letter_code
_entity_poly.pdbx_strand_id
1 'polypeptide(L)' 'MNKKDLEAMSVDELLAVYGRMNRLVKLKPKKRETGADGALLLNSDDPRDQEWFEDEYYKN' A
#
# COMPACT_ATOMS: atom_id res chain seq x y z
N MET A 1 11.90 -5.82 23.71
CA MET A 1 10.50 -5.98 23.28
C MET A 1 10.43 -7.30 22.53
N ASN A 2 9.96 -8.37 23.19
CA ASN A 2 9.82 -9.67 22.53
C ASN A 2 8.70 -9.54 21.49
N LYS A 3 9.06 -9.51 20.20
CA LYS A 3 8.08 -9.62 19.12
C LYS A 3 7.61 -11.07 19.14
N LYS A 4 6.40 -11.32 19.62
CA LYS A 4 5.70 -12.56 19.27
C LYS A 4 5.62 -12.62 17.75
N ASP A 5 5.70 -13.82 17.21
CA ASP A 5 5.44 -14.02 15.79
C ASP A 5 4.02 -13.56 15.47
N LEU A 6 3.82 -12.88 14.34
CA LEU A 6 2.49 -12.32 13.99
C LEU A 6 1.45 -13.43 13.85
N GLU A 7 1.88 -14.61 13.41
CA GLU A 7 1.04 -15.81 13.28
C GLU A 7 0.56 -16.38 14.62
N ALA A 8 1.26 -16.05 15.72
CA ALA A 8 0.92 -16.51 17.07
C ALA A 8 0.10 -15.48 17.88
N MET A 9 -0.24 -14.34 17.28
CA MET A 9 -1.01 -13.28 17.94
C MET A 9 -2.51 -13.54 17.88
N SER A 10 -3.22 -13.17 18.93
CA SER A 10 -4.69 -13.10 18.86
C SER A 10 -5.14 -11.97 17.93
N VAL A 11 -6.40 -12.03 17.49
CA VAL A 11 -7.01 -10.95 16.68
C VAL A 11 -6.90 -9.60 17.38
N ASP A 12 -7.11 -9.54 18.69
CA ASP A 12 -7.01 -8.29 19.47
C ASP A 12 -5.57 -7.76 19.52
N GLU A 13 -4.58 -8.65 19.66
CA GLU A 13 -3.16 -8.29 19.63
C GLU A 13 -2.77 -7.72 18.25
N LEU A 14 -3.28 -8.33 17.16
CA LEU A 14 -3.08 -7.86 15.79
C LEU A 14 -3.72 -6.49 15.55
N LEU A 15 -4.94 -6.27 16.04
CA LEU A 15 -5.62 -4.96 15.94
C LEU A 15 -4.85 -3.87 16.70
N ALA A 16 -4.28 -4.19 17.87
CA ALA A 16 -3.44 -3.25 18.61
C ALA A 16 -2.14 -2.92 17.87
N VAL A 17 -1.51 -3.90 17.21
CA VAL A 17 -0.34 -3.69 16.36
C VAL A 17 -0.71 -2.80 15.17
N TYR A 18 -1.81 -3.09 14.47
CA TYR A 18 -2.31 -2.29 13.36
C TYR A 18 -2.57 -0.84 13.80
N GLY A 19 -3.24 -0.62 14.94
CA GLY A 19 -3.48 0.71 15.49
C GLY A 19 -2.20 1.49 15.79
N ARG A 20 -1.16 0.82 16.30
CA ARG A 20 0.17 1.43 16.52
C ARG A 20 0.87 1.77 15.20
N MET A 21 0.85 0.86 14.23
CA MET A 21 1.43 1.08 12.91
C MET A 21 0.74 2.23 12.17
N ASN A 22 -0.60 2.29 12.23
CA ASN A 22 -1.35 3.35 11.58
C ASN A 22 -1.01 4.74 12.14
N ARG A 23 -0.79 4.85 13.47
CA ARG A 23 -0.33 6.10 14.10
C ARG A 23 1.08 6.50 13.70
N LEU A 24 1.99 5.53 13.58
CA LEU A 24 3.39 5.78 13.23
C LEU A 24 3.56 6.13 11.76
N VAL A 25 2.90 5.40 10.87
CA VAL A 25 3.09 5.54 9.42
C VAL A 25 2.17 6.61 8.84
N LYS A 26 1.13 7.06 9.58
CA LYS A 26 0.09 7.98 9.09
C LYS A 26 -0.41 7.57 7.70
N LEU A 27 -0.48 6.25 7.45
CA LEU A 27 -0.96 5.69 6.21
C LEU A 27 -2.43 6.06 6.09
N LYS A 28 -2.72 7.13 5.36
CA LYS A 28 -4.06 7.39 4.86
C LYS A 28 -4.18 6.56 3.59
N PRO A 29 -4.82 5.37 3.62
CA PRO A 29 -5.07 4.64 2.39
C PRO A 29 -5.83 5.57 1.45
N LYS A 30 -5.18 5.95 0.35
CA LYS A 30 -5.84 6.68 -0.73
C LYS A 30 -6.61 5.64 -1.53
N LYS A 31 -7.92 5.87 -1.69
CA LYS A 31 -8.69 5.11 -2.67
C LYS A 31 -8.07 5.39 -4.05
N ARG A 32 -7.53 4.34 -4.67
CA ARG A 32 -7.04 4.39 -6.05
C ARG A 32 -8.25 4.40 -6.98
N GLU A 33 -8.13 5.10 -8.09
CA GLU A 33 -9.13 5.03 -9.15
C GLU A 33 -9.04 3.67 -9.85
N THR A 34 -10.18 3.17 -10.28
CA THR A 34 -10.28 1.88 -10.97
C THR A 34 -10.98 2.07 -12.30
N GLY A 35 -10.47 1.41 -13.34
CA GLY A 35 -11.11 1.35 -14.66
C GLY A 35 -12.42 0.57 -14.63
N ALA A 36 -13.15 0.58 -15.75
CA ALA A 36 -14.42 -0.12 -15.91
C ALA A 36 -14.27 -1.66 -15.82
N ASP A 37 -13.06 -2.17 -16.03
CA ASP A 37 -12.66 -3.57 -15.90
C ASP A 37 -12.20 -3.94 -14.47
N GLY A 38 -12.18 -2.98 -13.55
CA GLY A 38 -11.70 -3.16 -12.18
C GLY A 38 -10.17 -3.07 -12.04
N ALA A 39 -9.43 -2.77 -13.11
CA ALA A 39 -8.00 -2.55 -13.02
C ALA A 39 -7.69 -1.26 -12.24
N LEU A 40 -6.62 -1.28 -11.44
CA LEU A 40 -6.13 -0.08 -10.76
C LEU A 40 -5.50 0.87 -11.78
N LEU A 41 -5.94 2.13 -11.79
CA LEU A 41 -5.36 3.15 -12.66
C LEU A 41 -4.08 3.72 -12.05
N LEU A 42 -3.04 3.80 -12.88
CA LEU A 42 -1.79 4.46 -12.54
C LEU A 42 -2.01 5.97 -12.43
N ASN A 43 -1.32 6.59 -11.49
CA ASN A 43 -1.37 8.04 -11.24
C ASN A 43 -0.01 8.66 -11.57
N SER A 44 0.05 9.51 -12.60
CA SER A 44 1.28 10.18 -13.05
C SER A 44 1.93 11.07 -11.99
N ASP A 45 1.16 11.57 -11.03
CA ASP A 45 1.63 12.41 -9.93
C ASP A 45 2.14 11.58 -8.74
N ASP A 46 1.98 10.26 -8.75
CA ASP A 46 2.54 9.36 -7.74
C ASP A 46 3.92 8.86 -8.18
N PRO A 47 5.02 9.23 -7.49
CA PRO A 47 6.37 8.81 -7.88
C PRO A 47 6.56 7.30 -7.94
N ARG A 48 5.70 6.51 -7.27
CA ARG A 48 5.75 5.04 -7.30
C ARG A 48 5.12 4.45 -8.56
N ASP A 49 4.26 5.21 -9.21
CA ASP A 49 3.63 4.79 -10.46
C ASP A 49 4.42 5.29 -11.68
N GLN A 50 5.27 6.32 -11.51
CA GLN A 50 6.10 6.88 -12.59
C GLN A 50 6.99 5.84 -13.28
N GLU A 51 7.52 4.86 -12.55
CA GLU A 51 8.33 3.77 -13.12
C GLU A 51 7.57 2.97 -14.20
N TRP A 52 6.24 2.93 -14.13
CA TRP A 52 5.38 2.21 -15.09
C TRP A 52 5.05 3.05 -16.33
N PHE A 53 5.23 4.37 -16.28
CA PHE A 53 5.03 5.26 -17.42
C PHE A 53 6.30 5.41 -18.28
N GLU A 54 7.48 5.26 -17.68
CA GLU A 54 8.77 5.44 -18.36
C GLU A 54 9.13 4.26 -19.29
N ASP A 55 8.49 3.10 -19.12
CA ASP A 55 8.84 1.86 -19.83
C ASP A 55 8.34 1.81 -21.29
N GLU A 56 7.44 2.71 -21.71
CA GLU A 56 6.93 2.76 -23.10
C GLU A 56 7.67 3.76 -24.00
N TYR A 57 8.55 4.63 -23.48
CA TYR A 57 9.14 5.72 -24.28
C TYR A 57 10.47 5.38 -24.98
N TYR A 58 11.10 4.23 -24.70
CA TYR A 58 12.41 3.86 -25.27
C TYR A 58 12.41 2.63 -26.20
N LYS A 59 11.23 2.19 -26.68
CA LYS A 59 11.13 1.17 -27.74
C LYS A 59 10.39 1.72 -28.95
N ASN A 60 11.05 2.60 -29.72
CA ASN A 60 11.01 2.66 -31.19
C ASN A 60 11.99 3.72 -31.72
#